data_AF-A0A1V4AIN8-F1
#
_entry.id   AF-A0A1V4AIN8-F1
#
_cell.length_a   1.000
_cell.length_b   1.000
_cell.length_c   1.000
_cell.angle_alpha   90.00
_cell.angle_beta   90.00
_cell.angle_gamma   90.00
#
_symmetry.space_group_name_H-M   'P 1'
#
loop_
_entity.id
_entity.type
_entity.pdbx_description
1 polymer ?
#
loop_
_entity_poly.entity_id
_entity_poly.type
_entity_poly.pdbx_seq_one_letter_code
_entity_poly.pdbx_strand_id
1 'polypeptide(L)'
;MGRLLKPARPAKDTESGILTQAERAFFLAKQRAAVGRWAEELAAAFLQARGLKILERNVRERFSELDLIALEGNVLVFVEVRCRRKNPVMSAQDSIGPLKWKRLVRGAELYTLRRRWRGEWRMDLVSVDVDHERWHLRWLRYLEMEGADDRGC
;
A
#
# COMPACT_ATOMS: atom_id res chain seq x y z
N MET A 1 -16.90 14.12 -6.24
CA MET A 1 -15.73 13.51 -5.57
C MET A 1 -16.02 12.04 -5.45
N GLY A 2 -15.05 11.15 -5.69
CA GLY A 2 -15.26 9.70 -5.53
C GLY A 2 -15.57 9.35 -4.07
N ARG A 3 -16.23 8.21 -3.83
CA ARG A 3 -16.63 7.76 -2.48
C ARG A 3 -15.63 6.73 -1.94
N LEU A 4 -15.17 6.92 -0.69
CA LEU A 4 -14.39 5.91 0.03
C LEU A 4 -15.28 4.72 0.43
N LEU A 5 -14.86 3.51 0.07
CA LEU A 5 -15.51 2.25 0.43
C LEU A 5 -15.04 1.73 1.80
N LYS A 6 -16.00 1.37 2.66
CA LYS A 6 -15.79 0.71 3.96
C LYS A 6 -16.65 -0.57 4.03
N PRO A 7 -16.09 -1.79 3.92
CA PRO A 7 -16.85 -3.03 4.03
C PRO A 7 -16.93 -3.52 5.47
N ALA A 8 -17.79 -4.50 5.72
CA ALA A 8 -18.00 -5.08 7.05
C ALA A 8 -16.77 -5.82 7.63
N ARG A 9 -15.80 -6.25 6.81
CA ARG A 9 -14.55 -6.88 7.27
C ARG A 9 -13.42 -6.77 6.24
N PRO A 10 -12.19 -6.40 6.64
CA PRO A 10 -11.04 -6.40 5.73
C PRO A 10 -10.62 -7.84 5.39
N ALA A 11 -10.50 -8.14 4.11
CA ALA A 11 -9.96 -9.41 3.62
C ALA A 11 -8.43 -9.37 3.63
N LYS A 12 -7.80 -10.51 3.95
CA LYS A 12 -6.35 -10.68 4.05
C LYS A 12 -5.88 -11.80 3.13
N ASP A 13 -4.82 -11.54 2.38
CA ASP A 13 -4.15 -12.51 1.51
C ASP A 13 -2.64 -12.43 1.75
N THR A 14 -1.92 -13.52 1.55
CA THR A 14 -0.49 -13.63 1.88
C THR A 14 0.26 -14.41 0.82
N GLU A 15 1.52 -14.05 0.59
CA GLU A 15 2.45 -14.80 -0.23
C GLU A 15 3.83 -14.78 0.42
N SER A 16 4.67 -15.75 0.10
CA SER A 16 6.03 -15.80 0.64
C SER A 16 6.98 -16.37 -0.39
N GLY A 17 8.25 -15.98 -0.29
CA GLY A 17 9.28 -16.44 -1.20
C GLY A 17 10.67 -16.33 -0.60
N ILE A 18 11.65 -16.76 -1.38
CA ILE A 18 13.07 -16.71 -1.03
C ILE A 18 13.69 -15.54 -1.78
N LEU A 19 14.53 -14.77 -1.08
CA LEU A 19 15.31 -13.71 -1.69
C LEU A 19 16.31 -14.28 -2.70
N THR A 20 16.45 -13.64 -3.85
CA THR A 20 17.54 -13.91 -4.79
C THR A 20 18.87 -13.39 -4.24
N GLN A 21 19.98 -13.76 -4.88
CA GLN A 21 21.30 -13.25 -4.49
C GLN A 21 21.41 -11.73 -4.64
N ALA A 22 20.84 -11.18 -5.72
CA ALA A 22 20.78 -9.73 -5.95
C ALA A 22 19.92 -9.02 -4.89
N GLU A 23 18.79 -9.64 -4.49
CA GLU A 23 17.93 -9.08 -3.45
C GLU A 23 18.60 -9.03 -2.09
N ARG A 24 19.23 -10.14 -1.69
CA ARG A 24 20.04 -10.19 -0.48
C ARG A 24 21.10 -9.10 -0.44
N ALA A 25 21.76 -8.82 -1.57
CA ALA A 25 22.83 -7.83 -1.65
C ALA A 25 22.35 -6.43 -1.27
N PHE A 26 21.20 -5.96 -1.79
CA PHE A 26 20.73 -4.61 -1.45
C PHE A 26 20.16 -4.51 -0.02
N PHE A 27 19.61 -5.60 0.54
CA PHE A 27 19.19 -5.63 1.94
C PHE A 27 20.38 -5.55 2.92
N LEU A 28 21.48 -6.25 2.61
CA LEU A 28 22.72 -6.21 3.38
C LEU A 28 23.40 -4.84 3.27
N ALA A 29 23.45 -4.27 2.07
CA ALA A 29 23.99 -2.93 1.81
C ALA A 29 23.09 -1.79 2.33
N LYS A 30 21.93 -2.10 2.94
CA LYS A 30 20.97 -1.15 3.50
C LYS A 30 20.52 -0.08 2.48
N GLN A 31 20.42 -0.44 1.21
CA GLN A 31 20.04 0.48 0.12
C GLN A 31 18.53 0.74 0.13
N ARG A 32 18.09 1.69 0.96
CA ARG A 32 16.66 1.99 1.19
C ARG A 32 15.85 2.19 -0.09
N ALA A 33 16.41 2.91 -1.08
CA ALA A 33 15.72 3.15 -2.35
C ALA A 33 15.54 1.87 -3.18
N ALA A 34 16.54 0.99 -3.21
CA ALA A 34 16.44 -0.31 -3.90
C ALA A 34 15.43 -1.23 -3.22
N VAL A 35 15.45 -1.29 -1.88
CA VAL A 35 14.47 -2.04 -1.08
C VAL A 35 13.04 -1.55 -1.34
N GLY A 36 12.84 -0.23 -1.40
CA GLY A 36 11.54 0.37 -1.69
C GLY A 36 11.02 -0.04 -3.06
N ARG A 37 11.83 0.13 -4.11
CA ARG A 37 11.45 -0.26 -5.49
C ARG A 37 11.14 -1.75 -5.60
N TRP A 38 11.97 -2.60 -5.01
CA TRP A 38 11.74 -4.04 -5.01
C TRP A 38 10.41 -4.41 -4.35
N ALA A 39 10.09 -3.82 -3.20
CA ALA A 39 8.84 -4.11 -2.51
C ALA A 39 7.61 -3.63 -3.29
N GLU A 40 7.71 -2.48 -3.96
CA GLU A 40 6.66 -1.96 -4.84
C GLU A 40 6.46 -2.86 -6.07
N GLU A 41 7.54 -3.34 -6.69
CA GLU A 41 7.49 -4.27 -7.82
C GLU A 41 6.84 -5.61 -7.40
N LEU A 42 7.25 -6.16 -6.26
CA LEU A 42 6.67 -7.37 -5.70
C LEU A 42 5.19 -7.21 -5.39
N ALA A 43 4.80 -6.10 -4.77
CA ALA A 43 3.41 -5.76 -4.47
C ALA A 43 2.58 -5.64 -5.74
N ALA A 44 3.09 -4.94 -6.76
CA ALA A 44 2.40 -4.78 -8.04
C ALA A 44 2.17 -6.14 -8.72
N ALA A 45 3.20 -7.00 -8.80
CA ALA A 45 3.09 -8.33 -9.39
C ALA A 45 2.07 -9.21 -8.63
N PHE A 46 2.14 -9.21 -7.29
CA PHE A 46 1.21 -9.93 -6.43
C PHE A 46 -0.25 -9.50 -6.68
N LEU A 47 -0.51 -8.20 -6.73
CA LEU A 47 -1.85 -7.65 -6.95
C LEU A 47 -2.37 -7.95 -8.37
N GLN A 48 -1.50 -7.88 -9.38
CA GLN A 48 -1.85 -8.24 -10.76
C GLN A 48 -2.25 -9.70 -10.89
N ALA A 49 -1.53 -10.61 -10.23
CA ALA A 49 -1.87 -12.03 -10.18
C ALA A 49 -3.24 -12.28 -9.50
N ARG A 50 -3.74 -11.32 -8.70
CA ARG A 50 -5.05 -11.34 -8.03
C ARG A 50 -6.12 -10.53 -8.75
N GLY A 51 -5.88 -10.17 -10.01
CA GLY A 51 -6.87 -9.54 -10.88
C GLY A 51 -6.94 -8.01 -10.80
N LEU A 52 -6.04 -7.36 -10.05
CA LEU A 52 -5.95 -5.90 -10.06
C LEU A 52 -5.18 -5.42 -11.29
N LYS A 53 -5.69 -4.36 -11.92
CA LYS A 53 -4.96 -3.67 -12.99
C LYS A 53 -4.19 -2.49 -12.41
N ILE A 54 -2.86 -2.56 -12.38
CA ILE A 54 -2.03 -1.41 -11.99
C ILE A 54 -2.19 -0.30 -13.05
N LEU A 55 -2.60 0.89 -12.61
CA LEU A 55 -2.78 2.06 -13.45
C LEU A 55 -1.56 2.98 -13.41
N GLU A 56 -1.09 3.28 -12.20
CA GLU A 56 0.02 4.20 -11.96
C GLU A 56 0.84 3.75 -10.74
N ARG A 57 2.09 4.23 -10.67
CA ARG A 57 3.04 3.96 -9.59
C ARG A 57 3.73 5.25 -9.16
N ASN A 58 4.12 5.36 -7.90
CA ASN A 58 4.84 6.52 -7.32
C ASN A 58 4.17 7.87 -7.65
N VAL A 59 2.85 7.96 -7.44
CA VAL A 59 2.08 9.15 -7.80
C VAL A 59 2.22 10.21 -6.70
N ARG A 60 2.78 11.36 -7.08
CA ARG A 60 2.92 12.50 -6.17
C ARG A 60 1.74 13.43 -6.31
N GLU A 61 1.00 13.59 -5.22
CA GLU A 61 -0.13 14.51 -5.10
C GLU A 61 0.15 15.50 -3.97
N ARG A 62 0.58 16.71 -4.34
CA ARG A 62 0.91 17.86 -3.47
C ARG A 62 1.69 17.54 -2.19
N PHE A 63 1.04 17.02 -1.15
CA PHE A 63 1.62 16.70 0.16
C PHE A 63 1.62 15.20 0.49
N SER A 64 1.38 14.36 -0.51
CA SER A 64 1.25 12.91 -0.38
C SER A 64 1.90 12.20 -1.55
N GLU A 65 2.37 11.00 -1.28
CA GLU A 65 2.88 10.05 -2.27
C GLU A 65 2.00 8.81 -2.14
N LEU A 66 1.50 8.33 -3.29
CA LEU A 66 0.68 7.14 -3.41
C LEU A 66 1.51 6.10 -4.15
N ASP A 67 1.90 5.03 -3.46
CA ASP A 67 2.88 4.06 -3.99
C ASP A 67 2.33 3.36 -5.23
N LEU A 68 1.11 2.80 -5.15
CA LEU A 68 0.43 2.20 -6.29
C LEU A 68 -1.02 2.68 -6.39
N ILE A 69 -1.48 2.84 -7.62
CA ILE A 69 -2.89 3.05 -7.95
C ILE A 69 -3.30 1.94 -8.91
N ALA A 70 -4.37 1.23 -8.56
CA ALA A 70 -4.87 0.09 -9.30
C ALA A 70 -6.38 0.17 -9.50
N LEU A 71 -6.91 -0.70 -10.35
CA LEU A 71 -8.34 -0.87 -10.57
C LEU A 71 -8.73 -2.33 -10.30
N GLU A 72 -9.77 -2.52 -9.51
CA GLU A 72 -10.43 -3.82 -9.31
C GLU A 72 -11.90 -3.67 -9.69
N GLY A 73 -12.30 -4.26 -10.82
CA GLY A 73 -13.62 -4.02 -11.40
C GLY A 73 -13.84 -2.52 -11.67
N ASN A 74 -14.76 -1.90 -10.95
CA ASN A 74 -15.10 -0.48 -11.01
C ASN A 74 -14.62 0.32 -9.79
N VAL A 75 -13.75 -0.25 -8.95
CA VAL A 75 -13.22 0.39 -7.75
C VAL A 75 -11.77 0.80 -7.97
N LEU A 76 -11.48 2.07 -7.72
CA LEU A 76 -10.11 2.58 -7.72
C LEU A 76 -9.43 2.22 -6.39
N VAL A 77 -8.28 1.55 -6.46
CA VAL A 77 -7.57 1.05 -5.28
C VAL A 77 -6.27 1.81 -5.13
N PHE A 78 -6.13 2.57 -4.06
CA PHE A 78 -4.87 3.18 -3.66
C PHE A 78 -4.17 2.21 -2.71
N VAL A 79 -2.92 1.86 -2.99
CA VAL A 79 -2.17 0.89 -2.17
C VAL A 79 -0.94 1.56 -1.63
N GLU A 80 -0.83 1.57 -0.30
CA GLU A 80 0.41 1.87 0.41
C GLU A 80 1.25 0.59 0.50
N VAL A 81 2.54 0.68 0.19
CA VAL A 81 3.48 -0.44 0.21
C VAL A 81 4.51 -0.22 1.32
N ARG A 82 4.66 -1.22 2.19
CA ARG A 82 5.61 -1.18 3.31
C ARG A 82 6.55 -2.36 3.29
N CYS A 83 7.83 -2.11 3.09
CA CYS A 83 8.87 -3.10 3.36
C CYS A 83 9.43 -2.89 4.77
N ARG A 84 9.54 -3.97 5.55
CA ARG A 84 10.16 -3.96 6.87
C ARG A 84 10.97 -5.22 7.12
N ARG A 85 11.85 -5.16 8.13
CA ARG A 85 12.53 -6.35 8.65
C ARG A 85 11.58 -7.17 9.52
N LYS A 86 11.85 -8.46 9.63
CA LYS A 86 11.10 -9.40 10.49
C LYS A 86 11.12 -8.97 11.97
N ASN A 87 10.09 -9.39 12.71
CA ASN A 87 9.82 -9.05 14.11
C ASN A 87 9.58 -7.56 14.37
N PRO A 88 8.62 -6.92 13.69
CA PRO A 88 8.28 -5.54 14.01
C PRO A 88 7.62 -5.45 15.40
N VAL A 89 7.90 -4.34 16.09
CA VAL A 89 7.31 -4.01 17.41
C VAL A 89 5.80 -3.75 17.31
N MET A 90 5.30 -3.40 16.13
CA MET A 90 3.90 -3.06 15.86
C MET A 90 3.46 -3.61 14.50
N SER A 91 2.15 -3.72 14.27
CA SER A 91 1.64 -4.23 12.99
C SER A 91 1.90 -3.26 11.82
N ALA A 92 1.71 -3.76 10.59
CA ALA A 92 1.80 -2.92 9.39
C ALA A 92 0.84 -1.75 9.42
N GLN A 93 -0.39 -2.05 9.80
CA GLN A 93 -1.48 -1.10 9.88
C GLN A 93 -1.18 -0.05 10.93
N ASP A 94 -0.74 -0.46 12.13
CA ASP A 94 -0.43 0.47 13.22
C ASP A 94 0.77 1.38 12.90
N SER A 95 1.68 0.92 12.03
CA SER A 95 2.82 1.74 11.57
C SER A 95 2.41 2.91 10.67
N ILE A 96 1.16 2.93 10.20
CA ILE A 96 0.57 4.06 9.49
C ILE A 96 -0.03 4.98 10.55
N GLY A 97 0.78 5.96 10.99
CA GLY A 97 0.31 6.94 11.96
C GLY A 97 -0.78 7.88 11.40
N PRO A 98 -1.54 8.57 12.28
CA PRO A 98 -2.68 9.41 11.90
C PRO A 98 -2.36 10.48 10.84
N LEU A 99 -1.18 11.10 10.93
CA LEU A 99 -0.76 12.12 9.97
C LEU A 99 -0.54 11.54 8.56
N LYS A 100 0.05 10.34 8.47
CA LYS A 100 0.26 9.68 7.18
C LYS A 100 -1.06 9.21 6.60
N TRP A 101 -1.95 8.66 7.41
CA TRP A 101 -3.31 8.30 6.99
C TRP A 101 -4.05 9.51 6.38
N LYS A 102 -4.08 10.65 7.09
CA LYS A 102 -4.69 11.89 6.58
C LYS A 102 -4.10 12.32 5.24
N ARG A 103 -2.78 12.22 5.07
CA ARG A 103 -2.11 12.54 3.79
C ARG A 103 -2.48 11.58 2.67
N LEU A 104 -2.54 10.28 2.94
CA LEU A 104 -2.94 9.26 1.95
C LEU A 104 -4.38 9.47 1.49
N VAL A 105 -5.32 9.68 2.42
CA VAL A 105 -6.72 9.99 2.11
C VAL A 105 -6.81 11.26 1.28
N ARG A 106 -6.11 12.33 1.68
CA ARG A 106 -6.12 13.59 0.93
C ARG A 106 -5.50 13.45 -0.48
N GLY A 107 -4.46 12.64 -0.61
CA GLY A 107 -3.84 12.31 -1.90
C GLY A 107 -4.81 11.59 -2.82
N ALA A 108 -5.46 10.55 -2.32
CA ALA A 108 -6.48 9.80 -3.05
C ALA A 108 -7.64 10.69 -3.51
N GLU A 109 -8.13 11.55 -2.62
CA GLU A 109 -9.13 12.57 -2.91
C GLU A 109 -8.72 13.50 -4.08
N LEU A 110 -7.53 14.10 -4.00
CA LEU A 110 -7.02 14.99 -5.04
C LEU A 110 -6.84 14.26 -6.37
N TYR A 111 -6.32 13.03 -6.33
CA TYR A 111 -6.18 12.18 -7.50
C TYR A 111 -7.54 11.92 -8.16
N THR A 112 -8.57 11.54 -7.39
CA THR A 112 -9.91 11.28 -7.93
C THR A 112 -10.51 12.54 -8.57
N LEU A 113 -10.30 13.72 -7.97
CA LEU A 113 -10.73 14.99 -8.54
C LEU A 113 -10.01 15.29 -9.86
N ARG A 114 -8.68 15.16 -9.89
CA ARG A 114 -7.85 15.41 -11.07
C ARG A 114 -8.20 14.46 -12.22
N ARG A 115 -8.45 13.18 -11.93
CA ARG A 115 -8.86 12.16 -12.90
C ARG A 115 -10.36 12.18 -13.21
N ARG A 116 -11.13 13.09 -12.60
CA ARG A 116 -12.61 13.15 -12.71
C ARG A 116 -13.29 11.81 -12.37
N TRP A 117 -12.68 11.01 -11.50
CA TRP A 117 -13.23 9.74 -11.05
C TRP A 117 -14.44 9.99 -10.14
N ARG A 118 -15.59 9.44 -10.54
CA ARG A 118 -16.86 9.54 -9.78
C ARG A 118 -17.26 8.22 -9.13
N GLY A 119 -16.53 7.15 -9.42
CA GLY A 119 -16.75 5.84 -8.83
C GLY A 119 -16.26 5.75 -7.40
N GLU A 120 -16.33 4.53 -6.89
CA GLU A 120 -15.83 4.18 -5.58
C GLU A 120 -14.31 4.04 -5.59
N TRP A 121 -13.71 4.27 -4.43
CA TRP A 121 -12.30 4.02 -4.20
C TRP A 121 -12.05 3.48 -2.80
N ARG A 122 -10.91 2.82 -2.59
CA ARG A 122 -10.47 2.35 -1.28
C ARG A 122 -8.97 2.50 -1.08
N MET A 123 -8.55 2.42 0.17
CA MET A 123 -7.15 2.31 0.54
C MET A 123 -6.85 0.86 0.93
N ASP A 124 -5.79 0.29 0.37
CA ASP A 124 -5.26 -1.03 0.75
C ASP A 124 -3.82 -0.85 1.27
N LEU A 125 -3.33 -1.86 1.99
CA LEU A 125 -1.94 -1.93 2.46
C LEU A 125 -1.32 -3.25 2.02
N VAL A 126 -0.18 -3.16 1.34
CA VAL A 126 0.70 -4.32 1.14
C VAL A 126 1.92 -4.16 2.03
N SER A 127 2.16 -5.14 2.90
CA SER A 127 3.36 -5.18 3.74
C SER A 127 4.24 -6.37 3.39
N VAL A 128 5.54 -6.16 3.27
CA VAL A 128 6.54 -7.18 2.98
C VAL A 128 7.52 -7.27 4.13
N ASP A 129 7.53 -8.42 4.79
CA ASP A 129 8.38 -8.71 5.94
C ASP A 129 9.55 -9.55 5.51
N VAL A 130 10.74 -9.00 5.66
CA VAL A 130 11.97 -9.58 5.13
C VAL A 130 12.88 -10.02 6.28
N ASP A 131 13.34 -11.26 6.23
CA ASP A 131 14.46 -11.74 7.03
C ASP A 131 15.70 -11.97 6.16
N HIS A 132 16.69 -12.72 6.65
CA HIS A 132 17.96 -12.91 5.96
C HIS A 132 17.82 -13.71 4.65
N GLU A 133 16.74 -14.48 4.49
CA GLU A 133 16.57 -15.41 3.38
C GLU A 133 15.21 -15.30 2.70
N ARG A 134 14.17 -14.91 3.45
CA ARG A 134 12.78 -15.01 3.03
C ARG A 134 12.09 -13.67 3.13
N TRP A 135 11.04 -13.55 2.35
CA TRP A 135 10.08 -12.47 2.47
C TRP A 135 8.68 -13.05 2.64
N HIS A 136 7.84 -12.33 3.40
CA HIS A 136 6.43 -12.65 3.61
C HIS A 136 5.61 -11.40 3.29
N LEU A 137 4.86 -11.46 2.21
CA LEU A 137 3.94 -10.42 1.77
C LEU A 137 2.57 -10.65 2.41
N ARG A 138 1.95 -9.58 2.88
CA ARG A 138 0.57 -9.54 3.35
C ARG A 138 -0.17 -8.38 2.71
N TRP A 139 -1.32 -8.66 2.12
CA TRP A 139 -2.25 -7.68 1.59
C TRP A 139 -3.45 -7.54 2.51
N LEU A 140 -3.64 -6.34 3.03
CA LEU A 140 -4.76 -5.91 3.85
C LEU A 140 -5.65 -5.02 3.00
N ARG A 141 -6.85 -5.49 2.69
CA ARG A 141 -7.83 -4.73 1.92
C ARG A 141 -8.63 -3.82 2.82
N TYR A 142 -9.03 -2.66 2.31
CA TYR A 142 -9.84 -1.69 3.05
C TYR A 142 -9.17 -1.29 4.36
N LEU A 143 -7.94 -0.81 4.24
CA LEU A 143 -7.20 -0.24 5.35
C LEU A 143 -8.04 0.89 5.95
N GLU A 144 -8.26 0.83 7.25
CA GLU A 144 -8.94 1.86 8.03
C GLU A 144 -8.13 2.18 9.28
N MET A 145 -8.33 3.39 9.80
CA MET A 145 -7.86 3.81 11.11
C MET A 145 -9.05 4.05 12.02
N GLU A 146 -9.14 3.29 13.12
CA GLU A 146 -10.10 3.57 14.19
C GLU A 146 -9.82 4.96 14.78
N GLY A 147 -10.87 5.76 14.99
CA GLY A 147 -10.77 7.12 15.55
C GLY A 147 -10.30 8.21 14.58
N ALA A 148 -10.24 7.95 13.27
CA ALA A 148 -10.00 8.99 12.26
C ALA A 148 -11.25 9.85 11.96
N ASP A 149 -12.44 9.32 12.27
CA ASP A 149 -13.69 10.09 12.37
C ASP A 149 -13.75 10.72 13.78
N ASP A 150 -12.95 11.76 14.01
CA ASP A 150 -13.25 12.83 14.97
C ASP A 150 -12.17 13.92 14.91
N ARG A 151 -12.43 14.88 14.02
CA ARG A 151 -12.26 16.33 14.16
C ARG A 151 -12.06 16.92 12.77
N GLY A 152 -13.19 17.31 12.20
CA GLY A 152 -13.22 18.54 11.42
C GLY A 152 -12.76 19.69 12.33
N CYS A 153 -11.63 20.27 11.96
CA CYS A 153 -11.31 21.69 12.17
C CYS A 153 -10.21 22.02 11.15
#